data_AF-V4MWX6-F1
#
_entry.id   AF-V4MWX6-F1
#
_cell.length_a   1.000
_cell.length_b   1.000
_cell.length_c   1.000
_cell.angle_alpha   90.00
_cell.angle_beta   90.00
_cell.angle_gamma   90.00
#
_symmetry.space_group_name_H-M   'P 1'
#
loop_
_entity.id
_entity.type
_entity.pdbx_description
1 polymer ?
#
loop_
_entity_poly.entity_id
_entity_poly.type
_entity_poly.pdbx_seq_one_letter_code
_entity_poly.pdbx_strand_id
1 'polypeptide(L)' 'MDAYGHLIFTRFIHFDDQWEPILIRFRFEKFRKFCSTCGALTHEKTGCNFRLQPRNPIQAIPQLPPIQQEQ' A
#
# COMPACT_ATOMS: atom_id res chain seq x y z
N MET A 1 14.60 24.67 2.99
CA MET A 1 14.02 23.50 2.27
C MET A 1 12.70 23.19 2.94
N ASP A 2 11.59 23.45 2.27
CA ASP A 2 10.27 23.44 2.91
C ASP A 2 9.76 21.99 2.98
N ALA A 3 9.97 21.34 4.13
CA ALA A 3 9.69 19.91 4.34
C ALA A 3 8.19 19.55 4.24
N TYR A 4 7.32 20.55 4.10
CA TYR A 4 5.86 20.44 4.07
C TYR A 4 5.25 20.48 2.65
N GLY A 5 6.05 20.66 1.60
CA GLY A 5 5.58 20.71 0.21
C GLY A 5 5.10 19.36 -0.36
N HIS A 6 4.21 19.42 -1.37
CA HIS A 6 3.83 18.25 -2.17
C HIS A 6 5.03 17.67 -2.91
N LEU A 7 5.04 16.34 -3.12
CA LEU A 7 6.02 15.70 -3.99
C LEU A 7 5.53 15.87 -5.44
N ILE A 8 6.28 16.63 -6.23
CA ILE A 8 5.98 16.88 -7.64
C ILE A 8 7.00 16.12 -8.48
N PHE A 9 6.51 15.26 -9.36
CA PHE A 9 7.31 14.52 -10.34
C PHE A 9 6.77 14.84 -11.73
N THR A 10 7.65 15.10 -12.70
CA THR A 10 7.25 15.46 -14.06
C THR A 10 7.94 14.53 -15.06
N ARG A 11 7.20 14.01 -16.04
CA ARG A 11 7.75 13.10 -17.06
C ARG A 11 7.07 13.31 -18.41
N PHE A 12 7.87 13.26 -19.48
CA PHE A 12 7.37 13.15 -20.84
C PHE A 12 6.87 11.73 -21.08
N ILE A 13 5.62 11.58 -21.54
CA ILE A 13 5.01 10.30 -21.88
C ILE A 13 4.66 10.29 -23.36
N HIS A 14 5.12 9.25 -24.05
CA HIS A 14 4.74 8.93 -25.42
C HIS A 14 3.56 7.96 -25.35
N PHE A 15 2.43 8.35 -25.93
CA PHE A 15 1.23 7.50 -25.99
C PHE A 15 1.13 6.75 -27.33
N ASP A 16 1.62 7.37 -28.39
CA ASP A 16 1.70 6.83 -29.75
C ASP A 16 3.01 7.36 -30.36
N ASP A 17 3.72 6.51 -31.11
CA ASP A 17 5.00 6.84 -31.75
C ASP A 17 4.86 7.96 -32.79
N GLN A 18 3.64 8.23 -33.26
CA GLN A 18 3.33 9.29 -34.22
C GLN A 18 3.07 10.66 -33.57
N TRP A 19 3.00 10.75 -32.24
CA TRP A 19 2.58 11.96 -31.53
C TRP A 19 3.73 12.56 -30.73
N GLU A 20 3.76 13.89 -30.61
CA GLU A 20 4.74 14.55 -29.75
C GLU A 20 4.52 14.12 -28.28
N PRO A 21 5.61 13.85 -27.53
CA PRO A 21 5.50 13.47 -26.13
C PRO A 21 4.82 14.54 -25.29
N ILE A 22 3.88 14.10 -24.44
CA ILE A 22 3.12 14.98 -23.56
C ILE A 22 3.83 15.08 -22.21
N LEU A 23 4.02 16.30 -21.72
CA LEU A 23 4.59 16.54 -20.39
C LEU A 23 3.50 16.35 -19.31
N ILE A 24 3.64 15.30 -18.51
CA ILE A 24 2.69 15.00 -17.42
C ILE A 24 3.31 15.37 -16.08
N ARG A 25 2.55 16.17 -15.30
CA ARG A 25 2.89 16.54 -13.92
C ARG A 25 2.12 15.70 -12.92
N PHE A 26 2.82 14.80 -12.24
CA PHE A 26 2.29 13.99 -11.15
C PHE A 26 2.41 14.77 -9.83
N ARG A 27 1.29 14.92 -9.13
CA ARG A 27 1.24 15.53 -7.80
C ARG A 27 0.92 14.43 -6.80
N PHE A 28 1.91 14.04 -6.02
CA PHE A 28 1.71 13.10 -4.93
C PHE A 28 1.46 13.89 -3.64
N GLU A 29 0.36 13.57 -2.97
CA GLU A 29 0.29 13.88 -1.56
C GLU A 29 1.40 13.09 -0.85
N LYS A 30 2.19 13.76 0.01
CA LYS A 30 3.09 13.00 0.89
C LYS A 30 2.23 11.99 1.64
N PHE A 31 2.70 10.75 1.75
CA PHE A 31 2.17 9.82 2.74
C PHE A 31 2.40 10.43 4.12
N ARG A 32 1.41 11.17 4.62
CA ARG A 32 1.53 11.94 5.87
C ARG A 32 1.56 11.04 7.10
N LYS A 33 1.12 9.79 6.95
CA LYS A 33 0.81 8.91 8.08
C LYS A 33 1.23 7.49 7.73
N PHE A 34 2.25 6.98 8.40
CA PHE A 34 2.62 5.57 8.33
C PHE A 34 2.18 4.89 9.63
N CYS A 35 1.40 3.82 9.49
CA CYS A 35 0.97 3.02 10.63
C CYS A 35 1.96 1.88 10.88
N SER A 36 2.75 1.97 11.95
CA SER A 36 3.65 0.89 12.34
C SER A 36 2.93 -0.38 12.84
N THR A 37 1.60 -0.35 13.02
CA THR A 37 0.81 -1.50 13.47
C THR A 37 0.33 -2.36 12.30
N CYS A 38 -0.10 -1.76 11.19
CA CYS A 38 -0.67 -2.48 10.04
C CYS A 38 0.03 -2.18 8.70
N GLY A 39 1.03 -1.30 8.68
CA GLY A 39 1.77 -0.91 7.48
C GLY A 39 1.03 0.06 6.56
N ALA A 40 -0.20 0.47 6.88
CA ALA A 40 -0.97 1.38 6.03
C ALA A 40 -0.40 2.80 6.04
N LEU A 41 -0.44 3.45 4.87
CA LEU A 41 0.05 4.82 4.67
C LEU A 41 -1.05 5.89 4.77
N THR A 42 -2.18 5.55 5.41
CA THR A 42 -3.39 6.38 5.50
C THR A 42 -3.66 6.94 6.91
N HIS A 43 -3.06 6.34 7.95
CA HIS A 43 -3.27 6.71 9.35
C HIS A 43 -2.01 6.45 10.19
N GLU A 44 -1.93 7.08 11.36
CA GLU A 44 -0.86 6.82 12.33
C GLU A 44 -1.26 5.67 13.26
N LYS A 45 -0.29 5.12 14.01
CA LYS A 45 -0.51 4.04 14.99
C LYS A 45 -1.72 4.28 15.91
N THR A 46 -1.94 5.53 16.32
CA THR A 46 -3.01 5.96 17.23
C THR A 46 -4.42 5.84 16.63
N GLY A 47 -4.55 5.95 15.30
CA GLY A 47 -5.82 5.80 14.58
C GLY A 47 -6.01 4.41 13.97
N CYS A 48 -5.23 3.41 14.40
CA CYS A 48 -5.23 2.09 13.79
C CYS A 48 -6.30 1.17 14.37
N ASN A 49 -7.27 0.79 13.53
CA ASN A 49 -8.33 -0.15 13.91
C ASN A 49 -7.92 -1.64 13.75
N PHE A 50 -6.69 -1.95 13.34
CA PHE A 50 -6.25 -3.33 13.08
C PHE A 50 -6.33 -4.23 14.33
N ARG A 51 -6.12 -3.66 15.52
CA ARG A 51 -6.26 -4.38 16.81
C ARG A 51 -7.67 -4.32 17.42
N LEU A 52 -8.56 -3.50 16.87
CA LEU A 52 -9.95 -3.41 17.35
C LEU A 52 -10.87 -4.47 16.71
N GLN A 53 -10.34 -5.27 15.78
CA GLN A 53 -10.95 -6.55 15.45
C GLN A 53 -10.72 -7.47 16.65
N PRO A 54 -11.75 -7.84 17.45
CA PRO A 54 -11.58 -8.96 18.35
C PRO A 54 -11.08 -10.13 17.51
N ARG A 55 -9.96 -10.74 17.89
CA ARG A 55 -9.64 -12.08 17.42
C ARG A 55 -10.87 -12.93 17.75
N ASN A 56 -11.75 -13.15 16.78
CA ASN A 56 -12.65 -14.27 16.86
C ASN A 56 -11.73 -15.49 16.97
N PRO A 57 -11.76 -16.26 18.06
CA PRO A 57 -10.83 -17.39 18.26
C PRO A 57 -11.04 -18.55 17.26
N ILE A 58 -11.81 -18.37 16.19
CA ILE A 58 -12.25 -19.43 15.29
C ILE A 58 -12.21 -18.90 13.84
N GLN A 59 -11.02 -18.71 13.30
CA GLN A 59 -10.80 -19.12 11.92
C GLN A 59 -9.85 -20.29 12.00
N ALA A 60 -10.45 -21.48 12.05
CA ALA A 60 -9.73 -22.74 11.93
C ALA A 60 -8.84 -22.64 10.70
N ILE A 61 -7.53 -22.81 10.91
CA ILE A 61 -6.64 -23.22 9.83
C ILE A 61 -7.30 -24.46 9.22
N PRO A 62 -7.60 -24.52 7.91
CA PRO A 62 -7.97 -25.79 7.30
C PRO A 62 -6.82 -26.75 7.61
N GLN A 63 -7.06 -27.75 8.46
CA GLN A 63 -6.05 -28.75 8.71
C GLN A 63 -5.80 -29.42 7.37
N LEU A 64 -4.61 -29.18 6.80
CA LEU A 64 -4.12 -29.97 5.67
C LEU A 64 -4.22 -31.43 6.11
N PRO A 65 -4.85 -32.31 5.31
CA PRO A 65 -4.86 -33.73 5.64
C PRO A 65 -3.40 -34.20 5.81
N PRO A 66 -3.14 -35.13 6.74
CA PRO A 66 -1.80 -35.67 6.91
C PRO A 66 -1.31 -36.21 5.57
N ILE A 67 -0.11 -35.77 5.17
CA ILE A 67 0.57 -36.25 3.97
C ILE A 67 0.74 -37.76 4.15
N GLN A 68 -0.04 -38.54 3.42
CA GLN A 68 0.16 -39.98 3.33
C GLN A 68 1.49 -40.18 2.61
N GLN A 69 2.51 -40.62 3.34
CA GLN A 69 3.75 -41.10 2.73
C GLN A 69 3.40 -42.42 2.04
N GLU A 70 3.35 -42.40 0.70
CA GLU A 70 3.37 -43.61 -0.11
C GLU A 70 4.64 -44.40 0.19
N GLN A 71 4.47 -45.70 0.47
CA GLN A 71 5.53 -46.70 0.52
C GLN A 71 5.83 -47.23 -0.88
#